data_AF-A0A2T2T368-F1
#
_entry.id   AF-A0A2T2T368-F1
#
_cell.length_a   1.000
_cell.length_b   1.000
_cell.length_c   1.000
_cell.angle_alpha   90.00
_cell.angle_beta   90.00
_cell.angle_gamma   90.00
#
_symmetry.space_group_name_H-M   'P 1'
#
loop_
_entity.id
_entity.type
_entity.pdbx_description
1 polymer ?
#
loop_
_entity_poly.entity_id
_entity_poly.type
_entity_poly.pdbx_seq_one_letter_code
_entity_poly.pdbx_strand_id
1 'polypeptide(L)'
;MEKEKLTCKTCGCESLRPMQVVFEEEDEVENLLGEEQESRFYSCQVCGDNWLSVKEKSATGECTITFVHQMGTSPVLKRVAHMDNPVIVSDDNVQQWEYYKGDEPVEEEEWQSILDDRRETLKATCMN
;
A
#
# COMPACT_ATOMS: atom_id res chain seq x y z
N MET A 1 -0.55 24.41 7.33
CA MET A 1 -0.84 23.08 6.73
C MET A 1 -0.55 22.05 7.80
N GLU A 2 -1.59 21.58 8.49
CA GLU A 2 -1.45 20.47 9.42
C GLU A 2 -1.03 19.24 8.63
N LYS A 3 0.14 18.67 8.95
CA LYS A 3 0.55 17.39 8.38
C LYS A 3 -0.46 16.37 8.91
N GLU A 4 -1.37 15.89 8.05
CA GLU A 4 -2.31 14.83 8.40
C GLU A 4 -1.53 13.69 9.06
N LYS A 5 -1.71 13.53 10.37
CA LYS A 5 -1.07 12.47 11.12
C LYS A 5 -1.86 11.20 10.82
N LEU A 6 -1.23 10.26 10.13
CA LEU A 6 -1.85 8.98 9.86
C LEU A 6 -1.64 8.05 11.06
N THR A 7 -2.71 7.34 11.43
CA THR A 7 -2.70 6.34 12.50
C THR A 7 -2.19 5.02 11.94
N CYS A 8 -1.16 4.45 12.55
CA CYS A 8 -0.66 3.13 12.18
C CYS A 8 -1.74 2.07 12.44
N LYS A 9 -2.14 1.33 11.40
CA LYS A 9 -3.11 0.23 11.53
C LYS A 9 -2.59 -0.94 12.37
N THR A 10 -1.28 -1.00 12.57
CA THR A 10 -0.62 -2.03 13.37
C THR A 10 -0.58 -1.66 14.86
N CYS A 11 0.02 -0.53 15.24
CA CYS A 11 0.19 -0.15 16.65
C CYS A 11 -0.74 0.97 17.15
N GLY A 12 -1.53 1.59 16.28
CA GLY A 12 -2.41 2.72 16.65
C GLY A 12 -1.69 4.05 16.89
N CYS A 13 -0.37 4.13 16.73
CA CYS A 13 0.37 5.38 16.93
C CYS A 13 0.19 6.34 15.74
N GLU A 14 0.10 7.65 16.04
CA GLU A 14 0.11 8.75 15.07
C GLU A 14 1.52 9.06 14.53
N SER A 15 2.23 8.02 14.06
CA SER A 15 3.64 8.14 13.66
C SER A 15 3.88 7.87 12.18
N LEU A 16 2.83 7.60 11.39
CA LEU A 16 2.97 7.41 9.95
C LEU A 16 3.14 8.77 9.27
N ARG A 17 4.22 8.89 8.49
CA ARG A 17 4.46 10.06 7.64
C ARG A 17 4.55 9.61 6.19
N PRO A 18 3.77 10.20 5.27
CA PRO A 18 3.94 9.94 3.84
C PRO A 18 5.27 10.54 3.38
N MET A 19 6.07 9.74 2.68
CA MET A 19 7.23 10.18 1.93
C MET A 19 6.93 9.98 0.45
N GLN A 20 6.99 11.05 -0.33
CA GLN A 20 6.91 10.95 -1.78
C GLN A 20 8.18 10.25 -2.26
N VAL A 21 8.03 9.18 -3.01
CA VAL A 21 9.16 8.45 -3.60
C VAL A 21 9.27 8.91 -5.04
N VAL A 22 10.40 9.52 -5.39
CA VAL A 22 10.76 9.78 -6.78
C VAL A 22 11.67 8.62 -7.18
N PHE A 23 11.22 7.80 -8.12
CA PHE A 23 12.08 6.77 -8.70
C PHE A 23 13.05 7.49 -9.66
N GLU A 24 14.32 7.56 -9.28
CA GLU A 24 15.40 8.03 -10.16
C GLU A 24 15.89 6.80 -10.95
N GLU A 25 15.60 6.80 -12.26
CA GLU A 25 16.11 5.89 -13.31
C GLU A 25 15.41 4.53 -13.50
N GLU A 26 14.51 4.52 -14.52
CA GLU A 26 14.34 3.54 -15.62
C GLU A 26 15.23 2.29 -15.51
N ASP A 27 14.72 1.09 -15.16
CA ASP A 27 14.75 -0.01 -16.16
C ASP A 27 13.94 -1.27 -15.80
N GLU A 28 13.31 -1.38 -14.62
CA GLU A 28 12.53 -2.61 -14.27
C GLU A 28 11.05 -2.36 -13.94
N VAL A 29 10.64 -1.13 -13.66
CA VAL A 29 9.24 -0.81 -13.31
C VAL A 29 8.50 -0.16 -14.47
N GLU A 30 9.18 0.51 -15.42
CA GLU A 30 8.56 1.30 -16.48
C GLU A 30 7.71 0.51 -17.48
N ASN A 31 7.98 -0.77 -17.69
CA ASN A 31 7.22 -1.60 -18.62
C ASN A 31 5.80 -1.94 -18.12
N LEU A 32 5.38 -1.41 -16.96
CA LEU A 32 4.05 -1.60 -16.38
C LEU A 32 3.18 -0.32 -16.36
N LEU A 33 3.71 0.87 -16.71
CA LEU A 33 3.22 2.13 -16.14
C LEU A 33 2.56 3.10 -17.15
N GLY A 34 1.44 3.70 -16.76
CA GLY A 34 0.72 4.76 -17.50
C GLY A 34 1.22 6.19 -17.23
N GLU A 35 0.60 7.19 -17.89
CA GLU A 35 1.09 8.57 -18.03
C GLU A 35 1.14 9.43 -16.74
N GLU A 36 0.24 9.20 -15.77
CA GLU A 36 0.27 9.90 -14.47
C GLU A 36 0.42 8.91 -13.31
N GLN A 37 1.57 8.95 -12.63
CA GLN A 37 1.85 8.13 -11.46
C GLN A 37 2.09 8.99 -10.20
N GLU A 38 1.43 8.65 -9.09
CA GLU A 38 1.74 9.16 -7.76
C GLU A 38 2.11 8.01 -6.83
N SER A 39 3.32 8.03 -6.27
CA SER A 39 3.75 7.05 -5.28
C SER A 39 3.95 7.67 -3.89
N ARG A 40 3.56 6.95 -2.85
CA ARG A 40 3.74 7.36 -1.45
C ARG A 40 4.17 6.17 -0.62
N PHE A 41 5.27 6.33 0.10
CA PHE A 41 5.73 5.36 1.08
C PHE A 41 5.35 5.81 2.48
N TYR A 42 4.90 4.87 3.29
CA TYR A 42 4.45 5.07 4.66
C TYR A 42 5.25 4.15 5.55
N SER A 43 5.85 4.68 6.62
CA SER A 43 6.57 3.87 7.60
C SER A 43 6.28 4.35 9.02
N CYS A 44 5.90 3.40 9.87
CA CYS A 44 5.64 3.65 11.28
C CYS A 44 6.96 3.61 12.05
N GLN A 45 7.34 4.74 12.63
CA GLN A 45 8.56 4.88 13.43
C GLN A 45 8.53 4.14 14.78
N VAL A 46 7.38 3.57 15.16
CA VAL A 46 7.21 2.83 16.42
C VAL A 46 7.30 1.33 16.18
N CYS A 47 6.50 0.79 15.27
CA CYS A 47 6.42 -0.65 15.03
C CYS A 47 7.22 -1.14 13.82
N GLY A 48 7.71 -0.23 12.97
CA GLY A 48 8.37 -0.58 11.71
C GLY A 48 7.42 -0.99 10.58
N ASP A 49 6.10 -1.04 10.82
CA ASP A 49 5.10 -1.30 9.79
C ASP A 49 5.24 -0.32 8.63
N ASN A 50 5.27 -0.82 7.41
CA ASN A 50 5.47 0.03 6.24
C ASN A 50 4.68 -0.44 5.01
N TRP A 51 4.28 0.53 4.18
CA TRP A 51 3.46 0.32 2.99
C TRP A 51 3.86 1.29 1.89
N LEU A 52 3.84 0.82 0.64
CA LEU A 52 3.92 1.66 -0.55
C LEU A 52 2.54 1.72 -1.19
N SER A 53 2.06 2.92 -1.52
CA SER A 53 0.91 3.10 -2.41
C SER A 53 1.39 3.66 -3.74
N VAL A 54 0.99 3.03 -4.84
CA VAL A 54 1.22 3.53 -6.21
C VAL A 54 -0.14 3.75 -6.84
N LYS A 55 -0.42 5.00 -7.22
CA LYS A 55 -1.61 5.37 -7.96
C LYS A 55 -1.23 5.59 -9.41
N GLU A 56 -1.96 4.96 -10.31
CA GLU A 56 -1.77 5.08 -11.75
C GLU A 56 -3.08 5.52 -12.38
N LYS A 57 -3.01 6.48 -13.29
CA LYS A 57 -4.15 6.87 -14.12
C LYS A 57 -3.85 6.59 -15.57
N SER A 58 -4.79 5.93 -16.22
CA SER A 58 -4.79 5.72 -17.66
C SER A 58 -5.34 6.97 -18.38
N ALA A 59 -5.00 7.09 -19.67
CA ALA A 59 -5.54 8.13 -20.55
C ALA A 59 -7.07 8.05 -20.74
N THR A 60 -7.66 6.86 -20.51
CA THR A 60 -9.12 6.63 -20.58
C THR A 60 -9.85 7.00 -19.28
N GLY A 61 -9.12 7.39 -18.23
CA GLY A 61 -9.68 7.81 -16.94
C GLY A 61 -9.78 6.69 -15.90
N GLU A 62 -9.46 5.45 -16.26
CA GLU A 62 -9.37 4.34 -15.29
C GLU A 62 -8.21 4.60 -14.33
N CYS A 63 -8.45 4.36 -13.05
CA CYS A 63 -7.48 4.59 -11.99
C CYS A 63 -7.26 3.30 -11.21
N THR A 64 -6.00 2.91 -11.04
CA THR A 64 -5.62 1.80 -10.16
C THR A 64 -4.78 2.32 -9.01
N ILE A 65 -5.00 1.77 -7.82
CA ILE A 65 -4.15 2.04 -6.66
C ILE A 65 -3.66 0.73 -6.09
N THR A 66 -2.36 0.52 -6.22
CA THR A 66 -1.66 -0.64 -5.70
C THR A 66 -1.09 -0.33 -4.32
N PHE A 67 -1.42 -1.15 -3.34
CA PHE A 67 -0.84 -1.11 -2.00
C PHE A 67 0.08 -2.30 -1.79
N VAL A 68 1.32 -2.06 -1.39
CA VAL A 68 2.34 -3.08 -1.18
C VAL A 68 2.82 -3.02 0.27
N HIS A 69 2.71 -4.14 0.99
CA HIS A 69 3.26 -4.31 2.34
C HIS A 69 4.66 -4.93 2.25
N GLN A 70 5.69 -4.13 2.47
CA GLN A 70 7.09 -4.54 2.32
C GLN A 70 7.79 -4.59 3.68
N MET A 71 7.39 -5.54 4.52
CA MET A 71 8.00 -5.74 5.84
C MET A 71 9.42 -6.30 5.83
N GLY A 72 10.15 -6.24 4.71
CA GLY A 72 11.38 -7.02 4.51
C GLY A 72 11.14 -8.54 4.61
N THR A 73 9.87 -8.96 4.61
CA THR A 73 9.43 -10.35 4.67
C THR A 73 9.01 -10.81 3.29
N SER A 74 9.54 -11.94 2.85
CA SER A 74 9.01 -12.69 1.70
C SER A 74 7.95 -13.68 2.20
N PRO A 75 6.81 -13.85 1.52
CA PRO A 75 6.41 -13.18 0.26
C PRO A 75 5.92 -11.74 0.47
N VAL A 76 5.94 -10.89 -0.55
CA VAL A 76 5.34 -9.54 -0.46
C VAL A 76 3.81 -9.66 -0.43
N LEU A 77 3.10 -8.85 0.36
CA LEU A 77 1.64 -8.78 0.24
C LEU A 77 1.26 -7.55 -0.57
N LYS A 78 0.47 -7.75 -1.63
CA LYS A 78 -0.02 -6.68 -2.51
C LYS A 78 -1.55 -6.74 -2.59
N ARG A 79 -2.20 -5.58 -2.66
CA ARG A 79 -3.60 -5.49 -3.05
C ARG A 79 -3.82 -4.32 -4.01
N VAL A 80 -4.70 -4.48 -4.98
CA VAL A 80 -4.96 -3.51 -6.05
C VAL A 80 -6.42 -3.09 -5.98
N ALA A 81 -6.68 -1.78 -5.91
CA ALA A 81 -8.00 -1.22 -6.06
C ALA A 81 -8.20 -0.74 -7.50
N HIS A 82 -9.27 -1.21 -8.14
CA HIS A 82 -9.71 -0.72 -9.46
C HIS A 82 -10.84 0.29 -9.28
N MET A 83 -10.67 1.48 -9.86
CA MET A 83 -11.56 2.62 -9.67
C MET A 83 -11.86 3.32 -11.01
N ASP A 84 -13.09 3.80 -11.16
CA ASP A 84 -13.53 4.63 -12.30
C ASP A 84 -13.30 6.14 -12.10
N ASN A 85 -13.00 6.57 -10.87
CA ASN A 85 -12.81 7.98 -10.56
C ASN A 85 -11.61 8.22 -9.61
N PRO A 86 -10.64 9.07 -9.98
CA PRO A 86 -9.40 9.25 -9.22
C PRO A 86 -9.51 10.08 -7.93
N VAL A 87 -10.69 10.50 -7.49
CA VAL A 87 -10.80 11.61 -6.51
C VAL A 87 -10.61 11.14 -5.05
N ILE A 88 -11.15 9.99 -4.61
CA ILE A 88 -11.02 9.50 -3.22
C ILE A 88 -11.08 7.96 -3.16
N VAL A 89 -10.11 7.31 -2.51
CA VAL A 89 -10.22 5.88 -2.16
C VAL A 89 -11.18 5.73 -0.98
N SER A 90 -12.40 5.32 -1.28
CA SER A 90 -13.39 4.87 -0.32
C SER A 90 -14.02 3.59 -0.85
N ASP A 91 -14.63 2.80 0.03
CA ASP A 91 -15.34 1.57 -0.37
C ASP A 91 -16.43 1.86 -1.42
N ASP A 92 -16.95 3.10 -1.47
CA ASP A 92 -17.94 3.55 -2.45
C ASP A 92 -17.37 3.75 -3.88
N ASN A 93 -16.05 3.91 -4.01
CA ASN A 93 -15.38 4.24 -5.28
C ASN A 93 -14.47 3.12 -5.80
N VAL A 94 -14.32 2.03 -5.02
CA VAL A 94 -13.56 0.85 -5.45
C VAL A 94 -14.53 -0.16 -6.04
N GLN A 95 -14.37 -0.42 -7.33
CA GLN A 95 -15.19 -1.40 -8.04
C GLN A 95 -14.78 -2.83 -7.73
N GLN A 96 -13.47 -3.05 -7.59
CA GLN A 96 -12.91 -4.38 -7.37
C GLN A 96 -11.58 -4.27 -6.60
N TRP A 97 -11.38 -5.22 -5.69
CA TRP A 97 -10.11 -5.49 -5.06
C TRP A 97 -9.50 -6.77 -5.63
N GLU A 98 -8.20 -6.74 -5.89
CA GLU A 98 -7.39 -7.92 -6.17
C GLU A 98 -6.33 -8.08 -5.09
N TYR A 99 -6.07 -9.31 -4.66
CA TYR A 99 -5.14 -9.61 -3.56
C TYR A 99 -4.07 -10.59 -4.02
N TYR A 100 -2.84 -10.35 -3.57
CA TYR A 100 -1.67 -11.09 -4.01
C TYR A 100 -0.71 -11.38 -2.85
N LYS A 101 -0.12 -12.57 -2.92
CA LYS A 101 0.97 -13.05 -2.09
C LYS A 101 2.17 -13.36 -2.98
N GLY A 102 3.15 -12.47 -2.99
CA GLY A 102 4.15 -12.39 -4.05
C GLY A 102 3.46 -12.06 -5.37
N ASP A 103 3.63 -12.94 -6.35
CA ASP A 103 2.99 -12.83 -7.65
C ASP A 103 1.72 -13.71 -7.78
N GLU A 104 1.42 -14.50 -6.74
CA GLU A 104 0.26 -15.40 -6.74
C GLU A 104 -1.02 -14.66 -6.31
N PRO A 105 -2.10 -14.69 -7.12
CA PRO A 105 -3.40 -14.18 -6.69
C PRO A 105 -3.97 -15.07 -5.58
N VAL A 106 -4.52 -14.43 -4.55
CA VAL A 106 -5.12 -15.11 -3.39
C VAL A 106 -6.47 -14.48 -3.05
N GLU A 107 -7.29 -15.20 -2.29
CA GLU A 107 -8.54 -14.66 -1.77
C GLU A 107 -8.28 -13.62 -0.68
N GLU A 108 -9.24 -12.69 -0.51
CA GLU A 108 -9.16 -11.62 0.50
C GLU A 108 -8.92 -12.16 1.91
N GLU A 109 -9.64 -13.23 2.29
CA GLU A 109 -9.57 -13.81 3.63
C GLU A 109 -8.17 -14.37 3.93
N GLU A 110 -7.54 -15.05 2.96
CA GLU A 110 -6.17 -15.54 3.11
C GLU A 110 -5.20 -14.36 3.25
N TRP A 111 -5.34 -13.36 2.38
CA TRP A 111 -4.49 -12.17 2.40
C TRP A 111 -4.58 -11.43 3.74
N GLN A 112 -5.79 -11.24 4.26
CA GLN A 112 -6.03 -10.60 5.56
C GLN A 112 -5.42 -11.40 6.70
N SER A 113 -5.58 -12.73 6.71
CA SER A 113 -4.99 -13.58 7.75
C SER A 113 -3.47 -13.43 7.81
N ILE A 114 -2.78 -13.45 6.67
CA ILE A 114 -1.30 -13.30 6.62
C ILE A 114 -0.91 -11.89 7.09
N LEU A 115 -1.68 -10.87 6.71
CA LEU A 115 -1.40 -9.52 7.14
C LEU A 115 -1.53 -9.38 8.66
N ASP A 116 -2.58 -9.94 9.25
CA ASP A 116 -2.82 -9.85 10.68
C ASP A 116 -1.72 -10.55 11.48
N ASP A 117 -1.26 -11.74 11.05
CA ASP A 117 -0.12 -12.43 11.65
C ASP A 117 1.16 -11.56 11.67
N ARG A 118 1.42 -10.82 10.58
CA ARG A 118 2.55 -9.87 10.52
C ARG A 118 2.37 -8.73 11.50
N ARG A 119 1.16 -8.17 11.60
CA ARG A 119 0.86 -7.07 12.51
C ARG A 119 1.01 -7.50 13.96
N GLU A 120 0.60 -8.72 14.30
CA GLU A 120 0.83 -9.27 15.64
C GLU A 120 2.32 -9.38 15.96
N THR A 121 3.12 -9.88 15.00
CA THR A 121 4.58 -9.94 15.13
C THR A 121 5.19 -8.54 15.37
N LEU A 122 4.71 -7.51 14.67
CA LEU A 122 5.18 -6.14 14.83
C LEU A 122 4.75 -5.48 16.14
N LYS A 123 3.52 -5.76 16.59
CA LYS A 123 3.03 -5.31 17.90
C LYS A 123 3.92 -5.86 19.02
N ALA A 124 4.39 -7.10 18.90
CA ALA A 124 5.31 -7.69 19.87
C ALA A 124 6.64 -6.90 19.96
N THR A 125 7.15 -6.38 18.84
CA THR A 125 8.35 -5.52 18.81
C THR A 125 8.13 -4.16 19.50
N CYS A 126 6.89 -3.66 19.55
CA CYS A 126 6.55 -2.36 20.15
C CYS A 126 6.48 -2.36 21.68
N MET A 127 6.37 -3.55 22.29
CA MET A 127 6.14 -3.70 23.73
C MET A 127 7.42 -3.91 24.55
N ASN A 128 8.60 -3.84 23.92
CA ASN A 128 9.91 -3.81 24.57
C ASN A 128 10.49 -2.39 24.59
#